data_AF-X0U314-F1
#
_entry.id   AF-X0U314-F1
#
_cell.length_a   1.000
_cell.length_b   1.000
_cell.length_c   1.000
_cell.angle_alpha   90.00
_cell.angle_beta   90.00
_cell.angle_gamma   90.00
#
_symmetry.space_group_name_H-M   'P 1'
#
loop_
_entity.id
_entity.type
_entity.pdbx_description
1 polymer ?
#
loop_
_entity_poly.entity_id
_entity_poly.type
_entity_poly.pdbx_seq_one_letter_code
_entity_poly.pdbx_strand_id
1 'polypeptide(L)'
;GGKNQQKVQIFGPEGLDIYLKETLNITKTYIPYEIEIEIIPLNLSAGIIWEDEEYIVRYTEVNHNIKTYAYSVEEKKDRSHFLIDKARRLNVPLGPIYRTLKEGKTVELPNGRIFQGKDFVNEIRKGRKIVFCGDTTYCENLLHLAKGADLLIHETTFSQQEED
;
A
#
# COMPACT_ATOMS: atom_id res chain seq x y z
N GLY A 1 -10.75 -30.08 5.46
CA GLY A 1 -9.99 -29.45 6.54
C GLY A 1 -9.71 -28.01 6.16
N GLY A 2 -9.72 -27.08 7.12
CA GLY A 2 -9.25 -25.69 6.97
C GLY A 2 -10.28 -24.64 6.57
N LYS A 3 -11.16 -24.20 7.50
CA LYS A 3 -12.18 -23.14 7.29
C LYS A 3 -11.63 -21.68 7.33
N ASN A 4 -10.38 -21.43 6.97
CA ASN A 4 -9.81 -20.07 7.05
C ASN A 4 -8.68 -19.82 6.04
N GLN A 5 -8.90 -20.19 4.78
CA GLN A 5 -7.90 -19.94 3.74
C GLN A 5 -8.01 -18.50 3.25
N GLN A 6 -6.95 -17.74 3.48
CA GLN A 6 -6.80 -16.40 2.89
C GLN A 6 -6.71 -16.55 1.37
N LYS A 7 -7.62 -15.88 0.66
CA LYS A 7 -7.57 -15.70 -0.79
C LYS A 7 -6.27 -14.97 -1.13
N VAL A 8 -5.55 -15.45 -2.14
CA VAL A 8 -4.34 -14.80 -2.65
C VAL A 8 -4.66 -14.18 -4.00
N GLN A 9 -4.43 -12.87 -4.14
CA GLN A 9 -4.54 -12.17 -5.41
C GLN A 9 -3.14 -12.02 -6.02
N ILE A 10 -3.01 -12.36 -7.30
CA ILE A 10 -1.76 -12.24 -8.06
C ILE A 10 -2.01 -11.32 -9.24
N PHE A 11 -1.22 -10.26 -9.35
CA PHE A 11 -1.33 -9.27 -10.41
C PHE A 11 -0.12 -9.36 -11.34
N GLY A 12 -0.33 -9.20 -12.64
CA GLY A 12 0.80 -9.14 -13.57
C GLY A 12 0.42 -8.99 -15.04
N PRO A 13 1.41 -9.11 -15.94
CA PRO A 13 1.20 -9.01 -17.38
C PRO A 13 0.40 -10.19 -17.94
N GLU A 14 -0.04 -10.04 -19.18
CA GLU A 14 -0.64 -11.12 -19.96
C GLU A 14 0.24 -12.39 -19.96
N GLY A 15 -0.40 -13.56 -19.89
CA GLY A 15 0.27 -14.86 -19.87
C GLY A 15 0.58 -15.39 -18.48
N LEU A 16 0.44 -14.58 -17.43
CA LEU A 16 0.62 -15.03 -16.04
C LEU A 16 -0.38 -16.14 -15.64
N ASP A 17 -1.63 -16.02 -16.09
CA ASP A 17 -2.69 -16.99 -15.87
C ASP A 17 -2.37 -18.35 -16.50
N ILE A 18 -1.89 -18.32 -17.75
CA ILE A 18 -1.46 -19.51 -18.49
C ILE A 18 -0.24 -20.12 -17.81
N TYR A 19 0.78 -19.32 -17.48
CA TYR A 19 2.00 -19.77 -16.81
C TYR A 19 1.70 -20.49 -15.51
N LEU A 20 0.88 -19.88 -14.63
CA LEU A 20 0.51 -20.48 -13.35
C LEU A 20 -0.30 -21.75 -13.55
N LYS A 21 -1.30 -21.74 -14.44
CA LYS A 21 -2.14 -22.90 -14.72
C LYS A 21 -1.32 -24.10 -15.23
N GLU A 22 -0.45 -23.87 -16.21
CA GLU A 22 0.37 -24.94 -16.80
C GLU A 22 1.41 -25.46 -15.80
N THR A 23 2.06 -24.58 -15.05
CA THR A 23 3.05 -24.97 -14.03
C THR A 23 2.42 -25.86 -12.96
N LEU A 24 1.23 -25.50 -12.46
CA LEU A 24 0.51 -26.31 -11.46
C LEU A 24 0.06 -27.65 -12.04
N ASN A 25 -0.42 -27.66 -13.28
CA ASN A 25 -0.86 -28.88 -13.96
C ASN A 25 0.30 -29.86 -14.22
N ILE A 26 1.45 -29.37 -14.69
CA ILE A 26 2.64 -30.18 -14.99
C ILE A 26 3.21 -30.79 -13.71
N THR A 27 3.32 -29.98 -12.66
CA THR A 27 3.89 -30.41 -11.36
C THR A 27 2.92 -31.22 -10.51
N LYS A 28 1.64 -31.31 -10.91
CA LYS A 28 0.54 -31.89 -10.11
C LYS A 28 0.43 -31.23 -8.73
N THR A 29 0.73 -29.94 -8.66
CA THR A 29 0.65 -29.17 -7.42
C THR A 29 -0.80 -28.83 -7.09
N TYR A 30 -1.22 -29.19 -5.88
CA TYR A 30 -2.50 -28.77 -5.34
C TYR A 30 -2.31 -27.62 -4.36
N ILE A 31 -2.91 -26.47 -4.69
CA ILE A 31 -2.91 -25.31 -3.80
C ILE A 31 -4.17 -25.38 -2.96
N PRO A 32 -4.06 -25.44 -1.62
CA PRO A 32 -5.23 -25.70 -0.81
C PRO A 32 -6.14 -24.47 -0.72
N TYR A 33 -5.69 -23.26 -1.07
CA TYR A 33 -6.43 -21.99 -1.00
C TYR A 33 -6.77 -21.42 -2.39
N GLU A 34 -7.68 -20.43 -2.42
CA GLU A 34 -8.10 -19.75 -3.65
C GLU A 34 -7.01 -18.76 -4.14
N ILE A 35 -6.71 -18.83 -5.44
CA ILE A 35 -5.88 -17.86 -6.15
C ILE A 35 -6.76 -17.14 -7.17
N GLU A 36 -6.76 -15.81 -7.10
CA GLU A 36 -7.35 -14.94 -8.10
C GLU A 36 -6.22 -14.25 -8.87
N ILE A 37 -6.29 -14.31 -10.19
CA ILE A 37 -5.27 -13.73 -11.07
C ILE A 37 -5.90 -12.54 -11.78
N GLU A 38 -5.26 -11.39 -11.64
CA GLU A 38 -5.66 -10.16 -12.31
C GLU A 38 -4.59 -9.73 -13.31
N ILE A 39 -4.97 -9.75 -14.58
CA ILE A 39 -4.08 -9.40 -15.69
C ILE A 39 -4.22 -7.91 -15.99
N ILE A 40 -3.09 -7.22 -16.05
CA ILE A 40 -3.03 -5.84 -16.51
C ILE A 40 -3.37 -5.79 -18.01
N PRO A 41 -4.41 -5.04 -18.44
CA PRO A 41 -4.76 -4.95 -19.85
C PRO A 41 -3.61 -4.37 -20.69
N LEU A 42 -3.31 -5.02 -21.82
CA LEU A 42 -2.20 -4.65 -22.71
C LEU A 42 -2.24 -3.19 -23.19
N ASN A 43 -3.45 -2.66 -23.37
CA ASN A 43 -3.70 -1.31 -23.86
C ASN A 43 -3.55 -0.23 -22.78
N LEU A 44 -3.23 -0.61 -21.54
CA LEU A 44 -3.03 0.33 -20.43
C LEU A 44 -1.57 0.34 -20.01
N SER A 45 -0.95 1.51 -20.07
CA SER A 45 0.43 1.75 -19.64
C SER A 45 0.55 2.26 -18.20
N ALA A 46 -0.56 2.59 -17.54
CA ALA A 46 -0.58 2.97 -16.13
C ALA A 46 -1.99 2.83 -15.55
N GLY A 47 -2.09 2.69 -14.23
CA GLY A 47 -3.37 2.62 -13.56
C GLY A 47 -3.30 2.32 -12.07
N ILE A 48 -4.46 2.06 -11.48
CA ILE A 48 -4.62 1.48 -10.15
C ILE A 48 -4.83 -0.01 -10.37
N ILE A 49 -3.98 -0.83 -9.78
CA ILE A 49 -4.10 -2.30 -9.88
C ILE A 49 -4.87 -2.87 -8.68
N TRP A 50 -4.84 -2.18 -7.54
CA TRP A 50 -5.56 -2.62 -6.35
C TRP A 50 -5.77 -1.44 -5.39
N GLU A 51 -6.87 -1.46 -4.64
CA GLU A 51 -7.24 -0.38 -3.74
C GLU A 51 -8.19 -0.85 -2.62
N ASP A 52 -7.93 -0.43 -1.38
CA ASP A 52 -8.86 -0.61 -0.23
C ASP A 52 -8.99 0.69 0.57
N GLU A 53 -9.51 0.64 1.81
CA GLU A 53 -9.64 1.86 2.62
C GLU A 53 -8.32 2.46 3.12
N GLU A 54 -7.26 1.67 3.21
CA GLU A 54 -5.98 2.07 3.82
C GLU A 54 -4.89 2.29 2.77
N TYR A 55 -4.95 1.60 1.65
CA TYR A 55 -3.87 1.50 0.67
C TYR A 55 -4.39 1.64 -0.76
N ILE A 56 -3.51 2.10 -1.63
CA ILE A 56 -3.68 2.11 -3.08
C ILE A 56 -2.39 1.60 -3.72
N VAL A 57 -2.53 0.67 -4.66
CA VAL A 57 -1.42 0.14 -5.45
C VAL A 57 -1.58 0.62 -6.88
N ARG A 58 -0.58 1.33 -7.37
CA ARG A 58 -0.54 1.83 -8.74
C ARG A 58 0.52 1.11 -9.53
N TYR A 59 0.36 1.09 -10.84
CA TYR A 59 1.37 0.58 -11.75
C TYR A 59 1.63 1.57 -12.87
N THR A 60 2.82 1.49 -13.45
CA THR A 60 3.14 2.11 -14.73
C THR A 60 4.09 1.22 -15.50
N GLU A 61 3.93 1.16 -16.81
CA GLU A 61 4.82 0.48 -17.72
C GLU A 61 6.19 1.18 -17.74
N VAL A 62 7.23 0.36 -17.69
CA VAL A 62 8.62 0.79 -17.69
C VAL A 62 9.33 0.35 -18.96
N ASN A 63 10.49 0.94 -19.25
CA ASN A 63 11.22 0.64 -20.49
C ASN A 63 12.06 -0.64 -20.31
N HIS A 64 11.60 -1.73 -20.90
CA HIS A 64 12.26 -3.04 -20.88
C HIS A 64 11.88 -3.86 -22.13
N ASN A 65 12.65 -4.90 -22.45
CA ASN A 65 12.49 -5.67 -23.70
C ASN A 65 11.21 -6.52 -23.76
N ILE A 66 10.60 -6.75 -22.59
CA ILE A 66 9.30 -7.40 -22.44
C ILE A 66 8.39 -6.50 -21.60
N LYS A 67 7.06 -6.71 -21.71
CA LYS A 67 6.06 -5.94 -20.97
C LYS A 67 6.34 -6.02 -19.46
N THR A 68 6.78 -4.91 -18.88
CA THR A 68 7.25 -4.82 -17.50
C THR A 68 6.63 -3.59 -16.85
N TYR A 69 6.36 -3.68 -15.55
CA TYR A 69 5.71 -2.63 -14.80
C TYR A 69 6.47 -2.31 -13.51
N ALA A 70 6.54 -1.04 -13.19
CA ALA A 70 6.82 -0.55 -11.84
C ALA A 70 5.52 -0.45 -11.04
N TYR A 71 5.64 -0.55 -9.72
CA TYR A 71 4.51 -0.48 -8.80
C TYR A 71 4.77 0.51 -7.67
N SER A 72 3.75 1.27 -7.27
CA SER A 72 3.76 2.02 -6.01
C SER A 72 2.75 1.42 -5.04
N VAL A 73 3.13 1.34 -3.76
CA VAL A 73 2.24 1.03 -2.64
C VAL A 73 2.14 2.28 -1.79
N GLU A 74 0.95 2.86 -1.72
CA GLU A 74 0.72 4.17 -1.09
C GLU A 74 -0.33 4.02 0.02
N GLU A 75 -0.01 4.48 1.23
CA GLU A 75 -0.99 4.62 2.32
C GLU A 75 -1.90 5.82 2.03
N LYS A 76 -3.22 5.59 1.97
CA LYS A 76 -4.22 6.64 1.76
C LYS A 76 -4.42 7.54 2.97
N LYS A 77 -4.42 6.92 4.16
CA LYS A 77 -4.81 7.58 5.39
C LYS A 77 -3.58 8.14 6.09
N ASP A 78 -3.59 9.45 6.19
CA ASP A 78 -2.88 10.22 7.20
C ASP A 78 -3.17 9.63 8.59
N ARG A 79 -2.17 9.00 9.20
CA ARG A 79 -2.34 8.31 10.49
C ARG A 79 -2.10 9.29 11.63
N SER A 80 -3.15 9.52 12.40
CA SER A 80 -3.09 10.27 13.65
C SER A 80 -3.22 9.31 14.84
N HIS A 81 -2.27 9.40 15.77
CA HIS A 81 -2.25 8.55 16.96
C HIS A 81 -2.89 9.28 18.13
N PHE A 82 -3.83 8.62 18.81
CA PHE A 82 -4.41 9.15 20.04
C PHE A 82 -3.40 9.08 21.19
N LEU A 83 -3.18 10.19 21.86
CA LEU A 83 -2.29 10.35 23.00
C LEU A 83 -2.95 9.83 24.28
N ILE A 84 -3.07 8.50 24.37
CA ILE A 84 -3.74 7.83 25.49
C ILE A 84 -3.13 8.20 26.85
N ASP A 85 -1.81 8.35 26.93
CA ASP A 85 -1.14 8.70 28.18
C ASP A 85 -1.42 10.14 28.60
N LYS A 86 -1.58 11.07 27.65
CA LYS A 86 -2.00 12.45 27.93
C LYS A 86 -3.43 12.48 28.47
N ALA A 87 -4.35 11.72 27.85
CA ALA A 87 -5.73 11.56 28.31
C ALA A 87 -5.81 11.00 29.73
N ARG A 88 -5.00 9.97 30.04
CA ARG A 88 -4.90 9.40 31.39
C ARG A 88 -4.36 10.38 32.40
N ARG A 89 -3.26 11.10 32.10
CA ARG A 89 -2.69 12.13 33.00
C ARG A 89 -3.67 13.26 33.30
N LEU A 90 -4.53 13.60 32.34
CA LEU A 90 -5.56 14.62 32.50
C LEU A 90 -6.86 14.09 33.15
N ASN A 91 -6.87 12.83 33.59
CA ASN A 91 -8.05 12.16 34.16
C ASN A 91 -9.28 12.24 33.23
N VAL A 92 -9.07 12.08 31.93
CA VAL A 92 -10.17 11.90 30.97
C VAL A 92 -10.72 10.48 31.16
N PRO A 93 -12.03 10.32 31.44
CA PRO A 93 -12.65 9.01 31.64
C PRO A 93 -12.39 8.07 30.46
N LEU A 94 -12.14 6.79 30.74
CA LEU A 94 -12.06 5.76 29.70
C LEU A 94 -13.44 5.56 29.06
N GLY A 95 -13.47 5.31 27.74
CA GLY A 95 -14.71 4.95 27.04
C GLY A 95 -14.90 5.71 25.72
N PRO A 96 -16.15 5.87 25.26
CA PRO A 96 -16.48 6.47 23.96
C PRO A 96 -15.86 7.85 23.72
N ILE A 97 -15.63 8.61 24.79
CA ILE A 97 -14.96 9.92 24.75
C ILE A 97 -13.59 9.89 24.07
N TYR A 98 -12.83 8.79 24.15
CA TYR A 98 -11.52 8.68 23.49
C TYR A 98 -11.67 8.62 21.97
N ARG A 99 -12.73 7.98 21.47
CA ARG A 99 -13.03 7.98 20.02
C ARG A 99 -13.38 9.38 19.57
N THR A 100 -14.25 10.08 20.30
CA THR A 100 -14.66 11.45 19.99
C THR A 100 -13.47 12.42 19.97
N LEU A 101 -12.58 12.32 20.97
CA LEU A 101 -11.35 13.11 21.02
C LEU A 101 -10.36 12.71 19.92
N LYS A 102 -10.22 11.42 19.58
CA LYS A 102 -9.39 10.94 18.46
C LYS A 102 -9.88 11.46 17.11
N GLU A 103 -11.19 11.61 16.95
CA GLU A 103 -11.83 12.25 15.78
C GLU A 103 -11.64 13.78 15.74
N GLY A 104 -10.90 14.36 16.70
CA GLY A 104 -10.61 15.79 16.77
C GLY A 104 -11.73 16.65 17.37
N LYS A 105 -12.85 16.03 17.79
CA LYS A 105 -14.03 16.74 18.31
C LYS A 105 -13.80 17.23 19.75
N THR A 106 -14.55 18.26 20.14
CA THR A 106 -14.56 18.78 21.51
C THR A 106 -15.50 17.95 22.39
N VAL A 107 -15.08 17.67 23.62
CA VAL A 107 -15.91 16.99 24.62
C VAL A 107 -15.95 17.77 25.92
N GLU A 108 -17.15 17.99 26.44
CA GLU A 108 -17.40 18.55 27.76
C GLU A 108 -17.79 17.43 28.73
N LEU A 109 -17.13 17.40 29.89
CA LEU A 109 -17.45 16.47 30.96
C LEU A 109 -18.54 17.02 31.89
N PRO A 110 -19.26 16.15 32.63
CA PRO A 110 -20.27 16.58 33.61
C PRO A 110 -19.76 17.53 34.70
N ASN A 111 -18.44 17.56 34.94
CA ASN A 111 -17.80 18.49 35.87
C ASN A 111 -17.41 19.85 35.23
N GLY A 112 -17.90 20.13 34.02
CA GLY A 112 -17.64 21.37 33.27
C GLY A 112 -16.26 21.46 32.61
N ARG A 113 -15.44 20.41 32.69
CA ARG A 113 -14.12 20.40 32.01
C ARG A 113 -14.31 20.15 30.52
N ILE A 114 -13.71 20.99 29.69
CA ILE A 114 -13.76 20.90 28.23
C ILE A 114 -12.40 20.42 27.69
N PHE A 115 -12.43 19.45 26.78
CA PHE A 115 -11.27 18.89 26.11
C PHE A 115 -11.40 19.04 24.59
N GLN A 116 -10.36 19.54 23.92
CA GLN A 116 -10.33 19.60 22.46
C GLN A 116 -9.60 18.38 21.92
N GLY A 117 -10.22 17.63 21.00
CA GLY A 117 -9.64 16.41 20.44
C GLY A 117 -8.25 16.62 19.80
N LYS A 118 -8.02 17.79 19.18
CA LYS A 118 -6.71 18.18 18.63
C LYS A 118 -5.56 18.12 19.64
N ASP A 119 -5.84 18.29 20.93
CA ASP A 119 -4.82 18.22 21.99
C ASP A 119 -4.43 16.78 22.32
N PHE A 120 -5.23 15.80 21.90
CA PHE A 120 -5.05 14.38 22.22
C PHE A 120 -4.66 13.55 21.00
N VAL A 121 -4.23 14.20 19.93
CA VAL A 121 -3.86 13.54 18.68
C VAL A 121 -2.49 14.09 18.26
N ASN A 122 -1.57 13.19 17.89
CA ASN A 122 -0.28 13.60 17.35
C ASN A 122 -0.41 14.30 16.00
N GLU A 123 0.65 14.98 15.58
CA GLU A 123 0.75 15.48 14.21
C GLU A 123 0.41 14.37 13.21
N ILE A 124 -0.40 14.73 12.22
CA ILE A 124 -0.79 13.87 11.13
C ILE A 124 0.49 13.44 10.39
N ARG A 125 0.79 12.13 10.43
CA ARG A 125 1.83 11.57 9.58
C ARG A 125 1.23 11.30 8.22
N LYS A 126 1.82 11.92 7.19
CA LYS A 126 1.48 11.63 5.80
C LYS A 126 1.61 10.13 5.55
N GLY A 127 0.67 9.59 4.79
CA GLY A 127 0.75 8.20 4.33
C GLY A 127 2.08 7.94 3.61
N ARG A 128 2.67 6.77 3.86
CA ARG A 128 3.94 6.38 3.24
C ARG A 128 3.75 5.89 1.82
N LYS A 129 4.75 6.09 0.98
CA LYS A 129 4.80 5.62 -0.40
C LYS A 129 6.10 4.87 -0.67
N ILE A 130 5.98 3.60 -1.08
CA ILE A 130 7.10 2.75 -1.51
C ILE A 130 6.93 2.47 -3.00
N VAL A 131 8.01 2.55 -3.76
CA VAL A 131 8.01 2.28 -5.21
C VAL A 131 9.02 1.19 -5.55
N PHE A 132 8.57 0.24 -6.36
CA PHE A 132 9.36 -0.85 -6.94
C PHE A 132 9.47 -0.58 -8.45
N CYS A 133 10.68 -0.46 -8.98
CA CYS A 133 10.88 -0.13 -10.39
C CYS A 133 10.66 -1.31 -11.35
N GLY A 134 10.93 -2.55 -10.92
CA GLY A 134 11.14 -3.67 -11.83
C GLY A 134 12.40 -3.48 -12.68
N ASP A 135 12.68 -4.39 -13.61
CA ASP A 135 13.82 -4.21 -14.53
C ASP A 135 13.48 -3.13 -15.56
N THR A 136 14.29 -2.09 -15.65
CA THR A 136 14.13 -0.98 -16.59
C THR A 136 15.39 -0.15 -16.80
N THR A 137 15.53 0.41 -18.00
CA THR A 137 16.43 1.55 -18.24
C THR A 137 15.83 2.85 -17.70
N TYR A 138 16.48 4.00 -17.95
CA TYR A 138 15.86 5.31 -17.69
C TYR A 138 14.45 5.38 -18.30
N CYS A 139 13.47 5.77 -17.48
CA CYS A 139 12.05 5.79 -17.83
C CYS A 139 11.33 6.96 -17.15
N GLU A 140 10.76 7.87 -17.93
CA GLU A 140 10.03 9.04 -17.40
C GLU A 140 8.77 8.63 -16.61
N ASN A 141 8.09 7.57 -17.03
CA ASN A 141 6.93 7.05 -16.31
C ASN A 141 7.30 6.64 -14.88
N LEU A 142 8.45 5.98 -14.70
CA LEU A 142 8.96 5.63 -13.38
C LEU A 142 9.27 6.88 -12.55
N LEU A 143 9.83 7.93 -13.14
CA LEU A 143 10.07 9.19 -12.44
C LEU A 143 8.77 9.80 -11.92
N HIS A 144 7.71 9.79 -12.74
CA HIS A 144 6.38 10.24 -12.34
C HIS A 144 5.79 9.40 -11.21
N LEU A 145 5.91 8.07 -11.30
CA LEU A 145 5.44 7.15 -10.26
C LEU A 145 6.24 7.30 -8.96
N ALA A 146 7.57 7.48 -9.03
CA ALA A 146 8.48 7.60 -7.90
C ALA A 146 8.40 8.95 -7.19
N LYS A 147 7.74 9.96 -7.79
CA LYS A 147 7.64 11.30 -7.19
C LYS A 147 6.98 11.23 -5.80
N GLY A 148 7.70 11.75 -4.82
CA GLY A 148 7.28 11.78 -3.42
C GLY A 148 7.32 10.42 -2.72
N ALA A 149 8.03 9.43 -3.26
CA ALA A 149 8.26 8.17 -2.56
C ALA A 149 9.15 8.37 -1.32
N ASP A 150 8.80 7.71 -0.23
CA ASP A 150 9.64 7.59 0.96
C ASP A 150 10.75 6.56 0.76
N LEU A 151 10.49 5.56 -0.09
CA LEU A 151 11.45 4.53 -0.49
C LEU A 151 11.28 4.18 -1.96
N LEU A 152 12.39 4.25 -2.71
CA LEU A 152 12.50 3.71 -4.07
C LEU A 152 13.42 2.49 -4.04
N ILE A 153 12.89 1.34 -4.48
CA ILE A 153 13.65 0.12 -4.68
C ILE A 153 13.94 0.05 -6.18
N HIS A 154 15.21 0.32 -6.52
CA HIS A 154 15.68 0.37 -7.90
C HIS A 154 16.61 -0.80 -8.24
N GLU A 155 16.51 -1.36 -9.44
CA GLU A 155 17.51 -2.29 -9.97
C GLU A 155 18.83 -1.56 -10.26
N THR A 156 19.96 -2.26 -10.18
CA THR A 156 21.29 -1.67 -10.45
C THR A 156 22.15 -2.70 -11.19
N THR A 157 21.67 -3.13 -12.36
CA THR A 157 22.31 -4.24 -13.10
C THR A 157 23.64 -3.85 -13.73
N PHE A 158 23.77 -2.61 -14.23
CA PHE A 158 25.01 -2.13 -14.84
C PHE A 158 25.82 -1.27 -13.87
N SER A 159 27.14 -1.44 -13.94
CA SER A 159 28.06 -0.53 -13.27
C SER A 159 28.31 0.70 -14.13
N GLN A 160 28.70 1.82 -13.53
CA GLN A 160 29.00 3.08 -14.23
C GLN A 160 30.13 2.97 -15.29
N GLN A 161 30.84 1.84 -15.32
CA GLN A 161 31.89 1.54 -16.29
C GLN A 161 31.36 0.84 -17.56
N GLU A 162 30.10 0.42 -17.56
CA GLU A 162 29.44 -0.29 -18.66
C GLU A 162 28.40 0.59 -19.38
N GLU A 163 28.30 1.87 -19.02
CA GLU A 163 27.51 2.88 -19.73
C GLU A 163 28.33 3.44 -20.91
N ASP A 164 28.04 2.97 -22.13
CA ASP A 164 28.55 3.49 -23.41
C ASP A 164 27.68 4.65 -23.96
#